data_AF-B4QWA3-F1
#
_entry.id   AF-B4QWA3-F1
#
_cell.length_a   1.000
_cell.length_b   1.000
_cell.length_c   1.000
_cell.angle_alpha   90.00
_cell.angle_beta   90.00
_cell.angle_gamma   90.00
#
_symmetry.space_group_name_H-M   'P 1'
#
loop_
_entity.id
_entity.type
_entity.pdbx_description
1 polymer ?
#
loop_
_entity_poly.entity_id
_entity_poly.type
_entity_poly.pdbx_seq_one_letter_code
_entity_poly.pdbx_strand_id
1 'polypeptide(L)'
;MSTKQTFEHPAPVEQRDLPSIKEVIEVDPSAGPKPLTIQEYKARTAAREQPPKKKRGGRRIKLLSARRLNIELLKTATNEEDRQRYKERLAAINQQLRGAK
;
A
#
# COMPACT_ATOMS: atom_id res chain seq x y z
N MET A 1 -53.50 13.49 29.27
CA MET A 1 -52.15 13.92 29.70
C MET A 1 -51.18 12.78 29.41
N SER A 2 -50.37 12.88 28.35
CA SER A 2 -49.42 11.83 27.94
C SER A 2 -48.00 12.26 28.29
N THR A 3 -47.37 11.57 29.24
CA THR A 3 -45.99 11.79 29.65
C THR A 3 -45.05 11.06 28.69
N LYS A 4 -44.43 11.78 27.76
CA LYS A 4 -43.38 11.22 26.90
C LYS A 4 -42.13 11.00 27.76
N GLN A 5 -41.83 9.76 28.12
CA GLN A 5 -40.52 9.40 28.67
C GLN A 5 -39.47 9.60 27.57
N THR A 6 -38.50 10.46 27.85
CA THR A 6 -37.36 10.68 26.96
C THR A 6 -36.27 9.73 27.46
N PHE A 7 -35.95 8.69 26.69
CA PHE A 7 -34.87 7.77 27.02
C PHE A 7 -33.57 8.43 26.56
N GLU A 8 -32.73 8.87 27.51
CA GLU A 8 -31.38 9.30 27.20
C GLU A 8 -30.53 8.06 26.93
N HIS A 9 -30.04 7.92 25.70
CA HIS A 9 -29.10 6.86 25.37
C HIS A 9 -27.70 7.30 25.85
N PRO A 10 -27.05 6.56 26.76
CA PRO A 10 -25.65 6.85 27.10
C PRO A 10 -24.79 6.68 25.85
N ALA A 11 -23.75 7.50 25.73
CA ALA A 11 -22.83 7.45 24.61
C ALA A 11 -22.26 6.03 24.44
N PRO A 12 -22.12 5.51 23.20
CA PRO A 12 -21.58 4.19 22.96
C PRO A 12 -20.18 4.09 23.55
N VAL A 13 -19.99 3.16 24.48
CA VAL A 13 -18.67 2.84 25.05
C VAL A 13 -17.98 1.87 24.08
N GLU A 14 -16.83 2.27 23.54
CA GLU A 14 -16.01 1.37 22.73
C GLU A 14 -15.42 0.28 23.63
N GLN A 15 -16.00 -0.92 23.58
CA GLN A 15 -15.38 -2.09 24.17
C GLN A 15 -14.19 -2.52 23.30
N ARG A 16 -12.99 -2.57 23.88
CA ARG A 16 -11.75 -2.96 23.20
C ARG A 16 -11.15 -4.16 23.91
N ASP A 17 -10.78 -5.18 23.13
CA ASP A 17 -10.24 -6.44 23.65
C ASP A 17 -8.73 -6.38 23.94
N LEU A 18 -8.02 -5.38 23.39
CA LEU A 18 -6.58 -5.21 23.54
C LEU A 18 -6.22 -3.76 23.93
N PRO A 19 -5.13 -3.57 24.71
CA PRO A 19 -4.68 -2.25 25.10
C PRO A 19 -4.26 -1.41 23.90
N SER A 20 -4.51 -0.11 24.00
CA SER A 20 -4.11 0.88 23.02
C SER A 20 -2.59 0.98 22.92
N ILE A 21 -2.07 1.35 21.74
CA ILE A 21 -0.64 1.65 21.55
C ILE A 21 -0.15 2.69 22.58
N LYS A 22 -1.01 3.64 22.98
CA LYS A 22 -0.67 4.63 24.02
C LYS A 22 -0.47 3.97 25.39
N GLU A 23 -1.37 3.08 25.78
CA GLU A 23 -1.33 2.34 27.06
C GLU A 23 -0.12 1.41 27.09
N VAL A 24 0.21 0.76 25.97
CA VAL A 24 1.40 -0.08 25.84
C VAL A 24 2.68 0.76 25.99
N ILE A 25 2.73 1.97 25.41
CA ILE A 25 3.88 2.89 25.51
C ILE A 25 4.02 3.48 26.92
N GLU A 26 2.92 3.72 27.63
CA GLU A 26 2.94 4.19 29.02
C GLU A 26 3.53 3.15 29.97
N VAL A 27 3.22 1.86 29.75
CA VAL A 27 3.74 0.74 30.54
C VAL A 27 5.17 0.38 30.13
N ASP A 28 5.45 0.36 28.83
CA ASP A 28 6.79 0.11 28.28
C ASP A 28 7.11 1.12 27.16
N PRO A 29 7.85 2.19 27.49
CA PRO A 29 8.28 3.20 26.51
C PRO A 29 9.14 2.62 25.38
N SER A 30 9.75 1.44 25.58
CA SER A 30 10.59 0.77 24.59
C SER A 30 9.80 -0.12 23.62
N ALA A 31 8.56 -0.49 23.98
CA ALA A 31 7.62 -1.19 23.09
C ALA A 31 7.03 -0.27 22.01
N GLY A 32 7.24 1.04 22.15
CA GLY A 32 6.89 2.02 21.14
C GLY A 32 7.75 1.92 19.87
N PRO A 33 7.28 2.48 18.75
CA PRO A 33 8.09 2.58 17.54
C PRO A 33 9.39 3.34 17.84
N LYS A 34 10.53 2.76 17.41
CA LYS A 34 11.85 3.33 17.64
C LYS A 34 11.88 4.81 17.19
N PRO A 35 12.32 5.74 18.07
CA PRO A 35 12.43 7.13 17.68
C PRO A 35 13.46 7.28 16.56
N LEU A 36 13.14 8.12 15.58
CA LEU A 36 14.04 8.41 14.47
C LEU A 36 15.25 9.16 14.98
N THR A 37 16.44 8.72 14.56
CA THR A 37 17.65 9.52 14.71
C THR A 37 17.54 10.81 13.88
N ILE A 38 18.30 11.83 14.25
CA ILE A 38 18.33 13.11 13.52
C ILE A 38 18.68 12.88 12.03
N GLN A 39 19.58 11.93 11.74
CA GLN A 39 19.95 11.59 10.36
C GLN A 39 18.79 10.93 9.60
N GLU A 40 18.10 9.96 10.20
CA GLU A 40 16.94 9.32 9.58
C GLU A 40 15.78 10.29 9.37
N TYR A 41 15.56 11.21 10.33
CA TYR A 41 14.59 12.28 10.20
C TYR A 41 14.92 13.17 9.00
N LYS A 42 16.15 13.67 8.92
CA LYS A 42 16.63 14.49 7.79
C LYS A 42 16.55 13.76 6.46
N ALA A 43 16.85 12.46 6.43
CA ALA A 43 16.75 11.66 5.20
C ALA A 43 15.29 11.46 4.77
N ARG A 44 14.37 11.23 5.71
CA ARG A 44 12.93 11.08 5.43
C ARG A 44 12.30 12.40 4.96
N THR A 45 12.64 13.52 5.60
CA THR A 45 12.16 14.84 5.18
C THR A 45 12.71 15.18 3.80
N ALA A 46 14.01 14.98 3.57
CA ALA A 46 14.64 15.19 2.26
C ALA A 46 14.01 14.31 1.17
N ALA A 47 13.71 13.04 1.45
CA ALA A 47 13.05 12.14 0.50
C ALA A 47 11.60 12.53 0.19
N ARG A 48 10.90 13.17 1.14
CA ARG A 48 9.53 13.67 0.98
C ARG A 48 9.47 14.99 0.21
N GLU A 49 10.51 15.80 0.35
CA GLU A 49 10.71 17.05 -0.41
C GLU A 49 11.22 16.81 -1.84
N GLN A 50 11.79 15.63 -2.13
CA GLN A 50 12.11 15.27 -3.50
C GLN A 50 10.84 15.34 -4.36
N PRO A 51 10.85 16.08 -5.48
CA PRO A 51 9.71 16.10 -6.37
C PRO A 51 9.41 14.66 -6.82
N PRO A 52 8.13 14.28 -6.96
CA PRO A 52 7.77 12.95 -7.40
C PRO A 52 8.53 12.65 -8.69
N LYS A 53 9.27 11.53 -8.73
CA LYS A 53 10.07 11.14 -9.90
C LYS A 53 9.22 11.32 -11.15
N LYS A 54 9.69 12.14 -12.09
CA LYS A 54 8.95 12.45 -13.33
C LYS A 54 8.45 11.13 -13.93
N LYS A 55 7.13 10.95 -13.98
CA LYS A 55 6.53 9.80 -14.66
C LYS A 55 6.98 9.89 -16.10
N ARG A 56 7.90 9.01 -16.51
CA ARG A 56 8.38 9.00 -17.88
C ARG A 56 7.21 8.52 -18.75
N GLY A 57 6.50 9.46 -19.37
CA GLY A 57 5.38 9.21 -20.26
C GLY A 57 5.90 8.75 -21.61
N GLY A 58 5.59 7.53 -22.01
CA GLY A 58 5.98 7.02 -23.32
C GLY A 58 5.46 5.61 -23.53
N ARG A 59 5.07 5.29 -24.77
CA ARG A 59 4.55 3.96 -25.14
C ARG A 59 5.49 2.84 -24.68
N ARG A 60 6.79 2.99 -24.94
CA ARG A 60 7.83 2.04 -24.52
C ARG A 60 7.89 1.85 -23.00
N ILE A 61 7.71 2.90 -22.22
CA ILE A 61 7.80 2.84 -20.75
C ILE A 61 6.55 2.19 -20.15
N LYS A 62 5.37 2.48 -20.71
CA LYS A 62 4.13 1.77 -20.38
C LYS A 62 4.28 0.26 -20.64
N LEU A 63 4.87 -0.12 -21.78
CA LEU A 63 5.14 -1.53 -22.12
C LEU A 63 6.14 -2.18 -21.15
N LEU A 64 7.22 -1.50 -20.77
CA LEU A 64 8.17 -2.01 -19.79
C LEU A 64 7.53 -2.21 -18.41
N SER A 65 6.65 -1.29 -17.99
CA SER A 65 5.89 -1.44 -16.73
C SER A 65 4.93 -2.63 -16.80
N ALA A 66 4.18 -2.77 -17.89
CA ALA A 66 3.28 -3.90 -18.10
C ALA A 66 4.02 -5.24 -18.13
N ARG A 67 5.22 -5.28 -18.73
CA ARG A 67 6.08 -6.48 -18.75
C ARG A 67 6.46 -6.91 -17.34
N ARG A 68 6.93 -5.99 -16.50
CA ARG A 68 7.30 -6.27 -15.10
C ARG A 68 6.12 -6.82 -14.31
N LEU A 69 4.97 -6.19 -14.44
CA LEU A 69 3.74 -6.65 -13.78
C LEU A 69 3.36 -8.08 -14.20
N ASN A 70 3.37 -8.41 -15.50
CA ASN A 70 3.02 -9.76 -15.95
C ASN A 70 4.04 -10.83 -15.48
N ILE A 71 5.32 -10.46 -15.30
CA ILE A 71 6.30 -11.38 -14.69
C ILE A 71 5.96 -11.67 -13.23
N GLU A 72 5.57 -10.64 -12.46
CA GLU A 72 5.16 -10.83 -11.07
C GLU A 72 3.89 -11.66 -10.97
N LEU A 73 2.89 -11.37 -11.82
CA LEU A 73 1.64 -12.15 -11.88
C LEU A 73 1.88 -13.62 -12.24
N LEU A 74 2.83 -13.92 -13.12
CA LEU A 74 3.23 -15.30 -13.41
C LEU A 74 3.80 -16.03 -12.20
N LYS A 75 4.57 -15.34 -11.36
CA LYS A 75 5.14 -15.93 -10.14
C LYS A 75 4.07 -16.23 -9.10
N THR A 76 3.04 -15.39 -9.02
CA THR A 76 1.96 -15.51 -8.02
C THR A 76 0.78 -16.33 -8.51
N ALA A 77 0.70 -16.66 -9.79
CA ALA A 77 -0.44 -17.39 -10.35
C ALA A 77 -0.47 -18.85 -9.88
N THR A 78 -1.58 -19.22 -9.26
CA THR A 78 -1.90 -20.59 -8.82
C THR A 78 -2.59 -21.40 -9.91
N ASN A 79 -3.38 -20.75 -10.76
CA ASN A 79 -4.18 -21.38 -11.81
C ASN A 79 -3.41 -21.46 -13.13
N GLU A 80 -3.57 -22.56 -13.87
CA GLU A 80 -2.86 -22.76 -15.15
C GLU A 80 -3.41 -21.87 -16.28
N GLU A 81 -4.71 -21.60 -16.29
CA GLU A 81 -5.34 -20.68 -17.25
C GLU A 81 -4.77 -19.26 -17.12
N ASP A 82 -4.65 -18.77 -15.89
CA ASP A 82 -4.07 -17.45 -15.61
C ASP A 82 -2.58 -17.41 -16.00
N ARG A 83 -1.82 -18.47 -15.71
CA ARG A 83 -0.43 -18.59 -16.15
C ARG A 83 -0.31 -18.50 -17.66
N GLN A 84 -1.15 -19.23 -18.39
CA GLN A 84 -1.15 -19.22 -19.85
C GLN A 84 -1.49 -17.82 -20.40
N ARG A 85 -2.53 -17.19 -19.84
CA ARG A 85 -2.92 -15.81 -20.20
C ARG A 85 -1.80 -14.79 -19.97
N TYR A 86 -1.08 -14.89 -18.83
CA TYR A 86 0.05 -13.99 -18.55
C TYR A 86 1.25 -14.27 -19.46
N LYS A 87 1.52 -15.54 -19.81
CA LYS A 87 2.57 -15.91 -20.79
C LYS A 87 2.28 -15.27 -22.16
N GLU A 88 1.04 -15.37 -22.64
CA GLU A 88 0.62 -14.79 -23.93
C GLU A 88 0.72 -13.26 -23.92
N ARG A 89 0.23 -12.62 -22.86
CA ARG A 89 0.38 -11.17 -22.67
C ARG A 89 1.84 -10.74 -22.66
N LEU A 90 2.71 -11.50 -22.00
CA LEU A 90 4.13 -11.21 -21.94
C LEU A 90 4.80 -11.35 -23.31
N ALA A 91 4.42 -12.35 -24.10
CA ALA A 91 4.88 -12.52 -25.48
C ALA A 91 4.47 -11.32 -26.36
N ALA A 92 3.20 -10.90 -26.31
CA ALA A 92 2.70 -9.75 -27.06
C ALA A 92 3.43 -8.45 -26.68
N ILE A 93 3.67 -8.21 -25.38
CA ILE A 93 4.41 -7.03 -24.91
C ILE A 93 5.86 -7.06 -25.42
N ASN A 94 6.52 -8.22 -25.40
CA ASN A 94 7.89 -8.34 -25.91
C ASN A 94 7.95 -8.05 -27.43
N GLN A 95 6.96 -8.49 -28.20
CA GLN A 95 6.88 -8.17 -29.63
C GLN A 95 6.69 -6.67 -29.86
N GLN A 96 5.79 -6.03 -29.11
CA GLN A 96 5.57 -4.58 -29.20
C GLN A 96 6.81 -3.77 -28.78
N LEU A 97 7.56 -4.23 -27.78
CA LEU A 97 8.81 -3.60 -27.35
C LEU A 97 9.91 -3.68 -28.42
N ARG A 98 9.95 -4.74 -29.22
CA ARG A 98 10.89 -4.87 -30.34
C ARG A 98 10.57 -3.88 -31.46
N GLY A 99 9.29 -3.61 -31.71
CA GLY A 99 8.83 -2.64 -32.71
C GLY A 99 8.83 -1.18 -32.27
N ALA A 100 8.89 -0.90 -30.96
CA ALA A 100 8.87 0.45 -30.40
C ALA A 100 10.26 1.09 -30.27
N LYS A 101 11.15 0.88 -31.26
CA LYS A 101 12.48 1.51 -31.31
C LYS A 101 12.38 3.02 -31.47
#